data_AF-A0A5P0ZYC0-F1
#
_entry.id   AF-A0A5P0ZYC0-F1
#
_cell.length_a   1.000
_cell.length_b   1.000
_cell.length_c   1.000
_cell.angle_alpha   90.00
_cell.angle_beta   90.00
_cell.angle_gamma   90.00
#
_symmetry.space_group_name_H-M   'P 1'
#
loop_
_entity.id
_entity.type
_entity.pdbx_description
1 polymer ?
#
loop_
_entity_poly.entity_id
_entity_poly.type
_entity_poly.pdbx_seq_one_letter_code
_entity_poly.pdbx_strand_id
1 'polypeptide(L)'
;MVESINTKADLIEKATSHLGMTDYGKIMVGDKGFEFYDDRDVNNYIQIPWTEVDLVVVSIMFGGKWIPRFALQTKKNGTFSFSSRDPKKVLRAIRVYIKPDRIVRSLSFFQVVGRAFKRNPNKKKNKRNKRNKAK
;
A
#
# COMPACT_ATOMS: atom_id res chain seq x y z
N MET A 1 -0.37 2.63 -30.04
CA MET A 1 -0.21 1.31 -29.40
C MET A 1 0.85 1.50 -28.34
N VAL A 2 0.53 1.28 -27.06
CA VAL A 2 1.54 1.36 -25.99
C VAL A 2 2.32 0.06 -25.96
N GLU A 3 3.64 0.14 -25.89
CA GLU A 3 4.51 -1.01 -25.76
C GLU A 3 4.75 -1.31 -24.28
N SER A 4 4.69 -2.59 -23.91
CA SER A 4 5.05 -3.05 -22.57
C SER A 4 6.55 -2.92 -22.35
N ILE A 5 6.96 -2.51 -21.15
CA ILE A 5 8.36 -2.54 -20.75
C ILE A 5 8.83 -3.98 -20.45
N ASN A 6 7.89 -4.87 -20.11
CA ASN A 6 8.17 -6.27 -19.85
C ASN A 6 8.44 -7.04 -21.15
N THR A 7 9.46 -7.90 -21.14
CA THR A 7 9.66 -8.89 -22.21
C THR A 7 8.88 -10.17 -21.94
N LYS A 8 8.50 -10.40 -20.68
CA LYS A 8 7.74 -11.57 -20.23
C LYS A 8 6.68 -11.18 -19.22
N ALA A 9 5.46 -11.69 -19.40
CA ALA A 9 4.38 -11.57 -18.44
C ALA A 9 4.32 -12.83 -17.56
N ASP A 10 4.51 -12.68 -16.25
CA ASP A 10 4.38 -13.79 -15.30
C ASP A 10 2.96 -13.91 -14.74
N LEU A 11 2.27 -12.78 -14.58
CA LEU A 11 0.91 -12.74 -14.09
C LEU A 11 0.14 -11.63 -14.79
N ILE A 12 -1.07 -11.95 -15.24
CA ILE A 12 -2.07 -10.97 -15.68
C ILE A 12 -3.32 -11.18 -14.85
N GLU A 13 -3.79 -10.13 -14.17
CA GLU A 13 -4.94 -10.21 -13.27
C GLU A 13 -5.84 -8.99 -13.45
N LYS A 14 -7.16 -9.19 -13.36
CA LYS A 14 -8.11 -8.08 -13.42
C LYS A 14 -7.99 -7.22 -12.17
N ALA A 15 -7.97 -5.91 -12.37
CA ALA A 15 -7.64 -4.95 -11.35
C ALA A 15 -8.32 -3.60 -11.56
N THR A 16 -8.19 -2.77 -10.55
CA THR A 16 -8.69 -1.41 -10.53
C THR A 16 -7.57 -0.49 -10.05
N SER A 17 -7.27 0.54 -10.84
CA SER A 17 -6.41 1.64 -10.46
C SER A 17 -7.23 2.69 -9.73
N HIS A 18 -6.66 3.24 -8.65
CA HIS A 18 -7.23 4.36 -7.89
C HIS A 18 -6.41 5.64 -8.09
N LEU A 19 -5.72 5.75 -9.24
CA LEU A 19 -4.98 6.95 -9.61
C LEU A 19 -5.96 8.01 -10.15
N GLY A 20 -6.38 8.93 -9.28
CA GLY A 20 -7.39 9.93 -9.64
C GLY A 20 -8.80 9.34 -9.63
N MET A 21 -9.37 9.04 -10.79
CA MET A 21 -10.66 8.34 -10.91
C MET A 21 -10.47 6.82 -10.81
N THR A 22 -11.55 6.10 -10.55
CA THR A 22 -11.52 4.64 -10.44
C THR A 22 -11.56 4.01 -11.83
N ASP A 23 -10.43 3.45 -12.24
CA ASP A 23 -10.23 2.87 -13.56
C ASP A 23 -10.16 1.35 -13.47
N TYR A 24 -10.94 0.67 -14.30
CA TYR A 24 -10.97 -0.79 -14.38
C TYR A 24 -10.05 -1.25 -15.51
N GLY A 25 -9.27 -2.28 -15.24
CA GLY A 25 -8.29 -2.75 -16.18
C GLY A 25 -7.63 -4.05 -15.76
N LYS A 26 -6.40 -4.23 -16.24
CA LYS A 26 -5.59 -5.41 -15.98
C LYS A 26 -4.23 -4.98 -15.45
N ILE A 27 -3.79 -5.66 -14.41
CA ILE A 27 -2.39 -5.61 -13.97
C ILE A 27 -1.61 -6.67 -14.72
N MET A 28 -0.40 -6.31 -15.15
CA MET A 28 0.61 -7.24 -15.62
C MET A 28 1.85 -7.13 -14.72
N VAL A 29 2.28 -8.26 -14.18
CA VAL A 29 3.55 -8.40 -13.47
C VAL A 29 4.51 -9.13 -14.39
N GLY A 30 5.66 -8.53 -14.68
CA GLY A 30 6.65 -9.13 -15.56
C GLY A 30 8.08 -8.94 -15.08
N ASP A 31 9.02 -9.29 -15.96
CA ASP A 31 10.46 -9.31 -15.70
C ASP A 31 11.07 -7.94 -15.40
N LYS A 32 10.56 -6.87 -16.04
CA LYS A 32 11.11 -5.51 -15.92
C LYS A 32 10.33 -4.61 -14.96
N GLY A 33 9.04 -4.85 -14.78
CA GLY A 33 8.21 -4.00 -13.94
C GLY A 33 6.78 -4.49 -13.72
N PHE A 34 6.08 -3.65 -12.98
CA PHE A 34 4.64 -3.73 -12.76
C PHE A 34 3.93 -2.80 -13.74
N GLU A 35 2.86 -3.27 -14.36
CA GLU A 35 2.08 -2.48 -15.30
C GLU A 35 0.59 -2.58 -15.02
N PHE A 36 -0.14 -1.53 -15.35
CA PHE A 36 -1.59 -1.48 -15.38
C PHE A 36 -2.04 -0.89 -16.71
N TYR A 37 -3.04 -1.52 -17.32
CA TYR A 37 -3.68 -1.06 -18.56
C TYR A 37 -5.17 -0.94 -18.32
N ASP A 38 -5.75 0.23 -18.63
CA ASP A 38 -7.19 0.46 -18.59
C ASP A 38 -7.89 -0.32 -19.72
N ASP A 39 -9.05 -0.92 -19.41
CA ASP A 39 -9.84 -1.65 -20.39
C ASP A 39 -10.65 -0.72 -21.34
N ARG A 40 -10.90 0.53 -20.93
CA ARG A 40 -11.68 1.54 -21.65
C ARG A 40 -10.81 2.47 -22.51
N ASP A 41 -9.62 2.84 -22.04
CA ASP A 41 -8.69 3.72 -22.77
C ASP A 41 -7.28 3.14 -22.83
N VAL A 42 -6.85 2.76 -24.04
CA VAL A 42 -5.52 2.21 -24.29
C VAL A 42 -4.37 3.19 -24.04
N ASN A 43 -4.65 4.50 -23.97
CA ASN A 43 -3.67 5.53 -23.63
C ASN A 43 -3.57 5.75 -22.11
N ASN A 44 -4.52 5.23 -21.33
CA ASN A 44 -4.47 5.26 -19.87
C ASN A 44 -3.78 4.00 -19.36
N TYR A 45 -2.47 4.12 -19.11
CA TYR A 45 -1.64 3.04 -18.60
C TYR A 45 -0.66 3.56 -17.56
N ILE A 46 -0.23 2.66 -16.69
CA ILE A 46 0.78 2.92 -15.67
C ILE A 46 1.84 1.85 -15.81
N GLN A 47 3.09 2.26 -16.01
CA GLN A 47 4.24 1.35 -16.06
C GLN A 47 5.22 1.78 -14.97
N ILE A 48 5.57 0.85 -14.09
CA ILE A 48 6.45 1.08 -12.95
C ILE A 48 7.58 0.06 -13.04
N PRO A 49 8.78 0.46 -13.52
CA PRO A 49 9.95 -0.40 -13.51
C PRO A 49 10.29 -0.84 -12.07
N TRP A 50 10.76 -2.07 -11.88
CA TRP A 50 11.15 -2.56 -10.55
C TRP A 50 12.24 -1.69 -9.89
N THR A 51 13.09 -1.05 -10.71
CA THR A 51 14.11 -0.12 -10.25
C THR A 51 13.55 1.15 -9.61
N GLU A 52 12.32 1.52 -9.94
CA GLU A 52 11.64 2.71 -9.42
C GLU A 52 10.81 2.41 -8.18
N VAL A 53 10.41 1.15 -7.97
CA VAL A 53 9.68 0.73 -6.77
C VAL A 53 10.58 0.85 -5.54
N ASP A 54 10.17 1.66 -4.57
CA ASP A 54 10.83 1.77 -3.28
C ASP A 54 10.18 0.84 -2.24
N LEU A 55 8.84 0.90 -2.14
CA LEU A 55 8.06 0.11 -1.20
C LEU A 55 6.77 -0.41 -1.84
N VAL A 56 6.32 -1.57 -1.37
CA VAL A 56 5.00 -2.11 -1.68
C VAL A 56 4.19 -2.09 -0.39
N VAL A 57 3.18 -1.25 -0.34
CA VAL A 57 2.35 -1.03 0.85
C VAL A 57 1.07 -1.85 0.72
N VAL A 58 0.86 -2.81 1.62
CA VAL A 58 -0.32 -3.70 1.59
C VAL A 58 -1.29 -3.29 2.68
N SER A 59 -2.53 -2.95 2.30
CA SER A 59 -3.59 -2.71 3.27
C SER A 59 -4.22 -4.02 3.67
N ILE A 60 -4.09 -4.38 4.94
CA ILE A 60 -4.60 -5.63 5.48
C ILE A 60 -5.67 -5.34 6.52
N MET A 61 -6.87 -5.84 6.27
CA MET A 61 -8.03 -5.72 7.15
C MET A 61 -8.37 -7.05 7.83
N PHE A 62 -9.28 -7.00 8.81
CA PHE A 62 -9.83 -8.18 9.50
C PHE A 62 -8.74 -9.12 10.07
N GLY A 63 -7.79 -8.55 10.82
CA GLY A 63 -6.79 -9.33 11.53
C GLY A 63 -5.81 -10.11 10.66
N GLY A 64 -5.63 -9.74 9.39
CA GLY A 64 -4.69 -10.41 8.49
C GLY A 64 -5.33 -11.13 7.30
N LYS A 65 -6.66 -11.29 7.31
CA LYS A 65 -7.34 -12.24 6.41
C LYS A 65 -7.67 -11.65 5.04
N TRP A 66 -7.91 -10.34 4.96
CA TRP A 66 -8.42 -9.68 3.76
C TRP A 66 -7.54 -8.51 3.31
N ILE A 67 -7.28 -8.44 2.01
CA ILE A 67 -6.44 -7.41 1.38
C ILE A 67 -7.33 -6.64 0.38
N PRO A 68 -7.97 -5.53 0.79
CA PRO A 68 -8.75 -4.69 -0.12
C PRO A 68 -7.91 -4.04 -1.24
N ARG A 69 -6.69 -3.61 -0.89
CA ARG A 69 -5.85 -2.70 -1.67
C ARG A 69 -4.39 -2.94 -1.36
N PHE A 70 -3.55 -2.69 -2.35
CA PHE A 70 -2.11 -2.57 -2.21
C PHE A 70 -1.64 -1.37 -3.04
N ALA A 71 -0.49 -0.82 -2.70
CA ALA A 71 0.06 0.32 -3.39
C ALA A 71 1.55 0.12 -3.67
N LEU A 72 2.01 0.60 -4.83
CA LEU A 72 3.41 0.67 -5.17
C LEU A 72 3.87 2.11 -4.95
N GLN A 73 4.74 2.29 -3.96
CA GLN A 73 5.41 3.56 -3.73
C GLN A 73 6.67 3.60 -4.59
N THR A 74 6.72 4.60 -5.46
CA THR A 74 7.88 4.89 -6.29
C THR A 74 8.85 5.83 -5.57
N LYS A 75 10.10 5.83 -6.01
CA LYS A 75 11.14 6.71 -5.45
C LYS A 75 10.87 8.20 -5.71
N LYS A 76 10.19 8.54 -6.81
CA LYS A 76 10.02 9.94 -7.26
C LYS A 76 8.57 10.31 -7.60
N ASN A 77 7.79 9.38 -8.14
CA ASN A 77 6.49 9.66 -8.76
C ASN A 77 5.30 9.40 -7.81
N GLY A 78 5.55 9.35 -6.50
CA GLY A 78 4.53 9.13 -5.49
C GLY A 78 4.07 7.68 -5.36
N THR A 79 2.82 7.48 -4.93
CA THR A 79 2.28 6.17 -4.57
C THR A 79 1.06 5.83 -5.42
N PHE A 80 1.12 4.70 -6.10
CA PHE A 80 0.06 4.21 -6.98
C PHE A 80 -0.72 3.11 -6.27
N SER A 81 -2.02 3.30 -6.08
CA SER A 81 -2.89 2.37 -5.35
C SER A 81 -3.75 1.53 -6.28
N PHE A 82 -3.80 0.23 -6.02
CA PHE A 82 -4.51 -0.75 -6.81
C PHE A 82 -5.36 -1.70 -5.96
N SER A 83 -6.42 -2.21 -6.55
CA SER A 83 -7.18 -3.37 -6.08
C SER A 83 -7.15 -4.44 -7.16
N SER A 84 -7.10 -5.72 -6.81
CA SER A 84 -7.24 -6.80 -7.78
C SER A 84 -8.20 -7.86 -7.26
N ARG A 85 -8.67 -8.73 -8.16
CA ARG A 85 -9.54 -9.84 -7.80
C ARG A 85 -8.84 -10.84 -6.87
N ASP A 86 -7.57 -11.14 -7.16
CA ASP A 86 -6.71 -11.96 -6.30
C ASP A 86 -5.42 -11.20 -5.90
N PRO A 87 -5.48 -10.37 -4.86
CA PRO A 87 -4.34 -9.56 -4.43
C PRO A 87 -3.22 -10.42 -3.86
N LYS A 88 -3.52 -11.63 -3.34
CA LYS A 88 -2.49 -12.54 -2.82
C LYS A 88 -1.64 -13.09 -3.96
N LYS A 89 -2.23 -13.44 -5.10
CA LYS A 89 -1.48 -13.85 -6.29
C LYS A 89 -0.59 -12.73 -6.82
N VAL A 90 -1.13 -11.51 -6.94
CA VAL A 90 -0.36 -10.35 -7.41
C VAL A 90 0.83 -10.07 -6.50
N LEU A 91 0.63 -10.03 -5.18
CA LEU A 91 1.72 -9.81 -4.23
C LEU A 91 2.76 -10.94 -4.22
N ARG A 92 2.36 -12.18 -4.50
CA ARG A 92 3.29 -13.31 -4.66
C ARG A 92 4.16 -13.15 -5.91
N ALA A 93 3.57 -12.71 -7.02
CA ALA A 93 4.34 -12.42 -8.24
C ALA A 93 5.31 -11.25 -8.02
N ILE A 94 4.86 -10.17 -7.38
CA ILE A 94 5.73 -9.02 -7.04
C ILE A 94 6.90 -9.43 -6.13
N ARG A 95 6.67 -10.36 -5.19
CA ARG A 95 7.71 -10.84 -4.26
C ARG A 95 8.90 -11.54 -4.94
N VAL A 96 8.75 -11.98 -6.19
CA VAL A 96 9.87 -12.52 -6.99
C VAL A 96 10.89 -11.42 -7.30
N TYR A 97 10.42 -10.19 -7.51
CA TYR A 97 11.24 -9.05 -7.94
C TYR A 97 11.59 -8.09 -6.79
N ILE A 98 10.70 -7.95 -5.82
CA ILE A 98 10.85 -7.04 -4.67
C ILE A 98 11.12 -7.84 -3.41
N LYS A 99 12.19 -7.47 -2.70
CA LYS A 99 12.59 -8.14 -1.46
C LYS A 99 11.49 -8.01 -0.38
N PRO A 100 11.30 -9.04 0.47
CA PRO A 100 10.22 -9.05 1.47
C PRO A 100 10.24 -7.87 2.46
N ASP A 101 11.41 -7.33 2.79
CA ASP A 101 11.59 -6.16 3.68
C ASP A 101 10.99 -4.87 3.09
N ARG A 102 10.82 -4.81 1.77
CA ARG A 102 10.19 -3.70 1.07
C ARG A 102 8.68 -3.86 0.89
N ILE A 103 8.12 -5.01 1.27
CA ILE A 103 6.68 -5.27 1.25
C ILE A 103 6.14 -5.03 2.67
N VAL A 104 5.67 -3.81 2.91
CA VAL A 104 5.24 -3.35 4.24
C VAL A 104 3.72 -3.36 4.37
N ARG A 105 3.22 -3.56 5.59
CA ARG A 105 1.79 -3.39 5.88
C ARG A 105 1.50 -1.90 6.05
N SER A 106 0.39 -1.41 5.49
CA SER A 106 -0.05 -0.05 5.80
C SER A 106 -0.27 0.06 7.31
N LEU A 107 0.07 1.23 7.89
CA LEU A 107 -0.06 1.50 9.32
C LEU A 107 -1.48 1.14 9.74
N SER A 108 -1.60 0.05 10.47
CA SER A 108 -2.88 -0.49 10.89
C SER A 108 -3.59 0.55 11.76
N PHE A 109 -4.89 0.76 11.54
CA PHE A 109 -5.75 1.53 12.45
C PHE A 109 -5.50 1.17 13.94
N PHE A 110 -5.08 -0.06 14.25
CA PHE A 110 -4.71 -0.49 15.60
C PHE A 110 -3.48 0.22 16.20
N GLN A 111 -2.50 0.64 15.39
CA GLN A 111 -1.36 1.44 15.89
C GLN A 111 -1.79 2.86 16.28
N VAL A 112 -2.77 3.43 15.59
CA VAL A 112 -3.33 4.75 15.92
C VAL A 112 -4.24 4.65 17.15
N VAL A 113 -5.10 3.62 17.21
CA VAL A 113 -5.98 3.35 18.35
C VAL A 113 -5.19 3.04 19.62
N GLY A 114 -4.16 2.19 19.57
CA GLY A 114 -3.29 1.92 20.71
C GLY A 114 -2.53 3.15 21.21
N ARG A 115 -2.17 4.09 20.33
CA ARG A 115 -1.60 5.39 20.71
C ARG A 115 -2.61 6.31 21.39
N ALA A 116 -3.89 6.26 21.02
CA ALA A 116 -4.95 7.00 21.70
C ALA A 116 -5.23 6.43 23.11
N PHE A 117 -5.20 5.11 23.29
CA PHE A 117 -5.40 4.45 24.58
C PHE A 117 -4.19 4.52 25.53
N LYS A 118 -2.97 4.79 25.03
CA LYS A 118 -1.76 5.00 25.85
C LYS A 118 -1.65 6.40 26.49
N ARG A 119 -2.70 7.22 26.45
CA ARG A 119 -2.75 8.49 27.17
C ARG A 119 -3.12 8.23 28.64
N ASN A 120 -2.10 7.91 29.44
CA ASN A 120 -2.13 7.68 30.89
C ASN A 120 -3.21 8.50 31.65
N PRO A 121 -4.17 7.86 32.36
CA PRO A 121 -5.11 8.57 33.23
C PRO A 121 -4.47 9.14 34.52
N ASN A 122 -3.20 8.84 34.81
CA ASN A 122 -2.61 9.09 36.13
C ASN A 122 -1.85 10.43 36.31
N LYS A 123 -2.04 11.41 35.41
CA LYS A 123 -1.37 12.73 35.50
C LYS A 123 -2.18 13.82 36.23
N LYS A 124 -3.12 13.46 37.11
CA LYS A 124 -3.94 14.42 37.88
C LYS A 124 -3.82 14.35 39.41
N LYS A 125 -2.93 13.54 39.99
CA LYS A 125 -2.83 13.42 41.46
C LYS A 125 -1.72 14.23 42.17
N ASN A 126 -0.92 15.05 41.49
CA ASN A 126 0.24 15.70 42.14
C ASN A 126 0.27 17.25 42.18
N LYS A 127 -0.88 17.93 42.06
CA LYS A 127 -0.94 19.40 42.23
C LYS A 127 -1.76 19.91 43.43
N ARG A 128 -2.31 19.05 44.29
CA ARG A 128 -3.09 19.49 45.48
C ARG A 128 -2.31 19.56 46.80
N ASN A 129 -1.14 18.92 46.92
CA ASN A 129 -0.38 18.92 48.20
C ASN A 129 0.67 20.03 48.38
N LYS A 130 0.71 21.04 47.49
CA LYS A 130 1.61 22.21 47.64
C LYS A 130 0.91 23.50 48.08
N ARG A 131 -0.37 23.46 48.47
CA ARG A 131 -1.10 24.64 48.97
C ARG A 131 -1.31 24.72 50.48
N ASN A 132 -1.01 23.66 51.25
CA ASN A 132 -1.20 23.67 52.71
C ASN A 132 0.12 23.80 53.51
N LYS A 133 1.16 24.44 52.94
CA LYS A 133 2.42 24.71 53.65
C LYS A 133 2.92 26.16 53.53
N ALA A 134 2.06 27.08 53.12
CA ALA A 134 2.37 28.50 53.18
C ALA A 134 1.11 29.26 53.59
N LYS A 135 1.17 29.76 54.83
CA LYS A 135 0.15 30.49 55.62
C LYS A 135 -0.76 29.62 56.46
#